data_AF-A0A920KEN2-F1
#
_entry.id   AF-A0A920KEN2-F1
#
_cell.length_a   1.000
_cell.length_b   1.000
_cell.length_c   1.000
_cell.angle_alpha   90.00
_cell.angle_beta   90.00
_cell.angle_gamma   90.00
#
_symmetry.space_group_name_H-M   'P 1'
#
loop_
_entity.id
_entity.type
_entity.pdbx_description
1 polymer ?
#
loop_
_entity_poly.entity_id
_entity_poly.type
_entity_poly.pdbx_seq_one_letter_code
_entity_poly.pdbx_strand_id
1 'polypeptide(L)'
;MNQKKNISNPIDKDNVTDNPNSLTYGHHRGSFPVIPTKEGVIKNKALSAMEHQTDIQLNQIKDQMALLAEQAKKLKERIDVVSYDL
;
A
#
# COMPACT_ATOMS: atom_id res chain seq x y z
N MET A 1 14.84 -3.49 53.85
CA MET A 1 15.65 -2.89 52.76
C MET A 1 15.94 -3.96 51.72
N ASN A 2 15.27 -3.90 50.56
CA ASN A 2 15.53 -4.84 49.46
C ASN A 2 16.82 -4.42 48.76
N GLN A 3 17.87 -5.23 48.90
CA GLN A 3 19.13 -5.01 48.20
C GLN A 3 18.90 -5.29 46.70
N LYS A 4 18.90 -4.22 45.89
CA LYS A 4 18.91 -4.34 44.42
C LYS A 4 20.20 -5.06 44.04
N LYS A 5 20.08 -6.27 43.50
CA LYS A 5 21.23 -7.00 42.94
C LYS A 5 21.89 -6.11 41.89
N ASN A 6 23.19 -5.87 42.04
CA ASN A 6 24.00 -5.21 41.01
C ASN A 6 24.12 -6.16 39.82
N ILE A 7 23.20 -6.01 38.86
CA ILE A 7 23.25 -6.70 37.58
C ILE A 7 24.38 -6.01 36.79
N SER A 8 25.58 -6.58 36.85
CA SER A 8 26.69 -6.16 36.00
C SER A 8 26.39 -6.66 34.59
N ASN A 9 26.08 -5.74 33.68
CA ASN A 9 25.85 -6.07 32.28
C ASN A 9 27.14 -6.69 31.70
N PRO A 10 27.11 -7.92 31.17
CA PRO A 10 28.29 -8.57 30.60
C PRO A 10 28.73 -7.96 29.25
N ILE A 11 27.94 -7.02 28.70
CA ILE A 11 28.23 -6.36 27.44
C ILE A 11 29.11 -5.12 27.67
N ASP A 12 30.12 -4.97 26.81
CA ASP A 12 31.05 -3.84 26.81
C ASP A 12 30.32 -2.49 26.79
N LYS A 13 30.68 -1.61 27.74
CA LYS A 13 30.08 -0.29 27.97
C LYS A 13 30.17 0.61 26.74
N ASP A 14 31.22 0.46 25.94
CA ASP A 14 31.45 1.29 24.75
C ASP A 14 30.55 0.87 23.56
N ASN A 15 29.85 -0.27 23.65
CA ASN A 15 28.96 -0.81 22.62
C ASN A 15 27.48 -0.84 23.02
N VAL A 16 27.11 -0.18 24.13
CA VAL A 16 25.74 -0.07 24.61
C VAL A 16 25.41 1.37 25.00
N THR A 17 24.14 1.73 24.94
CA THR A 17 23.65 3.01 25.47
C THR A 17 22.60 2.76 26.52
N ASP A 18 22.63 3.56 27.59
CA ASP A 18 21.63 3.50 28.65
C ASP A 18 20.28 4.07 28.19
N ASN A 19 20.25 4.84 27.08
CA ASN A 19 19.07 5.54 26.57
C ASN A 19 18.85 5.20 25.07
N PRO A 20 18.34 4.00 24.76
CA PRO A 20 18.16 3.55 23.38
C PRO A 20 17.08 4.29 22.58
N ASN A 21 16.27 5.14 23.21
CA ASN A 21 15.21 5.85 22.48
C ASN A 21 15.69 7.16 21.83
N SER A 22 16.89 7.64 22.13
CA SER A 22 17.38 8.95 21.66
C SER A 22 18.35 8.90 20.49
N LEU A 23 18.87 7.71 20.12
CA LEU A 23 19.82 7.64 18.99
C LEU A 23 19.12 7.46 17.66
N THR A 24 19.63 8.16 16.66
CA THR A 24 19.19 8.14 15.25
C THR A 24 19.75 6.95 14.47
N TYR A 25 20.49 6.06 15.12
CA TYR A 25 21.16 4.90 14.57
C TYR A 25 21.08 3.72 15.54
N GLY A 26 21.37 2.52 15.04
CA GLY A 26 21.31 1.29 15.82
C GLY A 26 22.24 1.31 17.04
N HIS A 27 21.67 1.01 18.21
CA HIS A 27 22.33 1.09 19.51
C HIS A 27 23.32 -0.05 19.83
N HIS A 28 23.51 -0.99 18.90
CA HIS A 28 24.52 -2.06 18.96
C HIS A 28 24.93 -2.49 17.53
N ARG A 29 26.03 -3.24 17.40
CA ARG A 29 26.65 -3.66 16.10
C ARG A 29 25.76 -4.50 15.16
N GLY A 30 24.52 -4.79 15.53
CA GLY A 30 23.54 -5.53 14.74
C GLY A 30 22.18 -4.84 14.62
N SER A 31 22.02 -3.59 15.08
CA SER A 31 20.74 -2.88 14.92
C SER A 31 20.64 -2.23 13.54
N PHE A 32 19.44 -2.26 12.97
CA PHE A 32 19.16 -1.78 11.63
C PHE A 32 19.44 -0.27 11.53
N PRO A 33 20.21 0.19 10.53
CA PRO A 33 20.37 1.62 10.29
C PRO A 33 19.02 2.21 9.87
N VAL A 34 18.51 3.17 10.65
CA VAL A 34 17.32 3.96 10.28
C VAL A 34 17.76 5.02 9.27
N ILE A 35 17.95 4.60 8.03
CA ILE A 35 18.29 5.51 6.94
C ILE A 35 17.02 6.26 6.51
N PRO A 36 16.96 7.61 6.60
CA PRO A 36 15.83 8.38 6.09
C PRO A 36 15.88 8.41 4.55
N THR A 37 15.44 7.32 3.92
CA THR A 37 15.45 7.17 2.45
C THR A 37 14.06 7.05 1.85
N LYS A 38 13.05 6.67 2.64
CA LYS A 38 11.91 5.94 2.07
C LYS A 38 10.68 6.78 1.75
N GLU A 39 10.53 8.02 2.21
CA GLU A 39 9.29 8.77 1.96
C GLU A 39 9.08 9.02 0.45
N GLY A 40 10.11 9.45 -0.28
CA GLY A 40 10.02 9.66 -1.74
C GLY A 40 9.80 8.37 -2.53
N VAL A 41 10.44 7.27 -2.13
CA VAL A 41 10.25 5.96 -2.76
C VAL A 41 8.85 5.41 -2.49
N ILE A 42 8.34 5.56 -1.27
CA ILE A 42 6.99 5.17 -0.88
C ILE A 42 5.96 5.97 -1.68
N LYS A 43 6.12 7.30 -1.78
CA LYS A 43 5.23 8.17 -2.57
C LYS A 43 5.20 7.78 -4.05
N ASN A 44 6.36 7.60 -4.68
CA ASN A 44 6.43 7.17 -6.08
C ASN A 44 5.79 5.80 -6.28
N LYS A 45 6.08 4.83 -5.40
CA LYS A 45 5.47 3.50 -5.47
C LYS A 45 3.95 3.54 -5.27
N ALA A 46 3.45 4.39 -4.37
CA ALA A 46 2.03 4.61 -4.17
C ALA A 46 1.39 5.24 -5.42
N LEU A 47 2.03 6.25 -6.03
CA LEU A 47 1.55 6.88 -7.25
C LEU A 47 1.44 5.89 -8.40
N SER A 48 2.49 5.12 -8.68
CA SER A 48 2.46 4.10 -9.74
C SER A 48 1.43 3.01 -9.48
N ALA A 49 1.21 2.63 -8.22
CA ALA A 49 0.15 1.68 -7.87
C ALA A 49 -1.25 2.27 -8.11
N MET A 50 -1.46 3.56 -7.80
CA MET A 50 -2.71 4.26 -8.06
C MET A 50 -2.98 4.39 -9.56
N GLU A 51 -1.97 4.71 -10.37
CA GLU A 51 -2.08 4.76 -11.83
C GLU A 51 -2.51 3.41 -12.40
N HIS A 52 -1.83 2.32 -12.02
CA HIS A 52 -2.17 0.96 -12.45
C HIS A 52 -3.60 0.56 -12.03
N GLN A 53 -3.99 0.89 -10.79
CA GLN A 53 -5.34 0.63 -10.29
C GLN A 53 -6.40 1.41 -11.07
N THR A 54 -6.09 2.64 -11.47
CA THR A 54 -7.00 3.51 -12.24
C THR A 54 -7.17 2.99 -13.67
N ASP A 55 -6.10 2.49 -14.30
CA ASP A 55 -6.19 1.89 -15.64
C ASP A 55 -7.07 0.63 -15.64
N ILE A 56 -6.91 -0.24 -14.64
CA ILE A 56 -7.78 -1.42 -14.46
C ILE A 56 -9.26 -0.99 -14.33
N GLN A 57 -9.55 0.00 -13.49
CA GLN A 57 -10.91 0.48 -13.28
C GLN A 57 -11.49 1.10 -14.56
N LEU A 58 -10.69 1.85 -15.31
CA LEU A 58 -11.11 2.43 -16.58
C LEU A 58 -11.45 1.34 -17.59
N ASN A 59 -10.67 0.27 -17.66
CA ASN A 59 -10.95 -0.87 -18.54
C ASN A 59 -12.25 -1.60 -18.13
N GLN A 60 -12.48 -1.81 -16.83
CA GLN A 60 -13.74 -2.37 -16.33
C GLN A 60 -14.96 -1.51 -16.72
N ILE A 61 -14.85 -0.18 -16.63
CA ILE A 61 -15.93 0.73 -17.04
C ILE A 61 -16.20 0.61 -18.55
N LYS A 62 -15.16 0.51 -19.38
CA LYS A 62 -15.33 0.32 -20.84
C LYS A 62 -16.05 -0.98 -21.16
N ASP A 63 -15.71 -2.07 -20.50
CA ASP A 63 -16.36 -3.37 -20.70
C ASP A 63 -17.83 -3.32 -20.31
N GLN A 64 -18.16 -2.64 -19.19
CA GLN A 64 -19.54 -2.42 -18.78
C GLN A 64 -20.31 -1.57 -19.79
N MET A 65 -19.70 -0.51 -20.32
CA MET A 65 -20.33 0.32 -21.35
C MET A 65 -20.60 -0.47 -22.64
N ALA A 66 -19.67 -1.33 -23.06
CA ALA A 66 -19.86 -2.19 -24.23
C ALA A 66 -21.04 -3.15 -24.03
N LEU A 67 -21.15 -3.78 -22.86
CA LEU A 67 -22.28 -4.65 -22.50
C LEU A 67 -23.60 -3.87 -22.52
N LEU A 68 -23.63 -2.67 -21.94
CA LEU A 68 -24.83 -1.81 -21.94
C LEU A 68 -25.24 -1.41 -23.36
N ALA A 69 -24.29 -1.10 -24.23
CA ALA A 69 -24.57 -0.79 -25.63
C ALA A 69 -25.18 -1.99 -26.38
N GLU A 70 -24.68 -3.20 -26.13
CA GLU A 70 -25.24 -4.43 -26.70
C GLU A 70 -26.67 -4.68 -26.20
N GLN A 71 -26.92 -4.50 -24.91
CA GLN A 71 -28.26 -4.62 -24.32
C GLN A 71 -29.24 -3.60 -24.90
N ALA A 72 -28.80 -2.34 -25.08
CA ALA A 72 -29.60 -1.29 -25.69
C ALA A 72 -29.94 -1.63 -27.16
N LYS A 73 -28.98 -2.17 -27.92
CA LYS A 73 -29.21 -2.63 -29.30
C LYS A 73 -30.26 -3.74 -29.36
N LYS A 74 -30.12 -4.76 -28.50
CA LYS A 74 -31.09 -5.86 -28.39
C LYS A 74 -32.49 -5.36 -28.03
N LEU A 75 -32.59 -4.36 -27.15
CA LEU A 75 -33.88 -3.77 -26.78
C LEU A 75 -34.52 -3.04 -27.99
N LYS A 76 -33.72 -2.29 -28.75
CA LYS A 76 -34.19 -1.63 -29.97
C LYS A 76 -34.74 -2.64 -30.98
N GLU A 77 -33.99 -3.73 -31.23
CA GLU A 77 -34.43 -4.79 -32.14
C GLU A 77 -35.78 -5.40 -31.70
N ARG A 78 -36.00 -5.59 -30.38
CA ARG A 78 -37.29 -6.06 -29.87
C ARG A 78 -38.43 -5.08 -30.11
N ILE A 79 -38.17 -3.78 -29.94
CA ILE A 79 -39.17 -2.73 -30.19
C ILE A 79 -39.52 -2.69 -31.68
N ASP A 80 -38.51 -2.75 -32.55
CA ASP A 80 -38.71 -2.71 -33.99
C ASP A 80 -39.59 -3.89 -34.44
N VAL A 81 -39.31 -5.13 -34.00
CA VAL A 81 -40.15 -6.31 -34.28
C VAL A 81 -41.59 -6.10 -33.84
N VAL A 82 -41.82 -5.63 -32.61
CA VAL A 82 -43.18 -5.37 -32.09
C VAL A 82 -43.90 -4.30 -32.92
N SER A 83 -43.20 -3.28 -33.42
CA SER A 83 -43.81 -2.23 -34.24
C SER A 83 -44.21 -2.69 -35.64
N TYR A 84 -43.55 -3.71 -36.19
CA TYR A 84 -43.90 -4.26 -37.51
C TYR A 84 -45.07 -5.27 -37.44
N ASP A 85 -45.35 -5.83 -36.26
CA ASP A 85 -46.45 -6.76 -36.02
C ASP A 85 -47.81 -6.06 -35.72
N LEU A 86 -47.84 -4.71 -35.66
CA LEU A 86 -49.04 -3.87 -35.47
C LEU A 86 -49.42 -3.10 -36.74
#